data_AF-A0A2T4GG70-F1
#
_entry.id   AF-A0A2T4GG70-F1
#
_cell.length_a   1.000
_cell.length_b   1.000
_cell.length_c   1.000
_cell.angle_alpha   90.00
_cell.angle_beta   90.00
_cell.angle_gamma   90.00
#
_symmetry.space_group_name_H-M   'P 1'
#
loop_
_entity.id
_entity.type
_entity.pdbx_description
1 polymer ?
#
loop_
_entity_poly.entity_id
_entity_poly.type
_entity_poly.pdbx_seq_one_letter_code
_entity_poly.pdbx_strand_id
1 'polypeptide(L)'
;MRQLPRPAQRHLLRLPSTPEEDIPINPHGNTIDLAFSNMPLVEANVEDHLATSSDYFTLCLTLPNVEPAPTQLGKIRVTTDELKRFVEIVELGSTAIPVAASSPLELDKFASTLASLLQSAAR
;
A
#
# COMPACT_ATOMS: atom_id res chain seq x y z
N MET A 1 -30.77 -6.57 -5.17
CA MET A 1 -29.55 -6.57 -4.34
C MET A 1 -28.73 -7.81 -4.64
N ARG A 2 -27.60 -7.67 -5.35
CA ARG A 2 -26.65 -8.79 -5.53
C ARG A 2 -25.91 -9.04 -4.22
N GLN A 3 -25.86 -10.29 -3.78
CA GLN A 3 -25.14 -10.67 -2.57
C GLN A 3 -23.63 -10.66 -2.85
N LEU A 4 -22.85 -10.00 -1.99
CA LEU A 4 -21.38 -9.97 -2.09
C LEU A 4 -20.79 -11.38 -1.98
N PRO A 5 -19.67 -11.68 -2.66
CA PRO A 5 -19.03 -12.99 -2.56
C PRO A 5 -18.46 -13.23 -1.16
N ARG A 6 -18.42 -14.50 -0.71
CA ARG A 6 -17.97 -14.89 0.64
C ARG A 6 -16.64 -14.27 1.10
N PRO A 7 -15.60 -14.10 0.25
CA PRO A 7 -14.38 -13.41 0.64
C PRO A 7 -14.61 -11.93 1.00
N ALA A 8 -15.43 -11.22 0.22
CA ALA A 8 -15.75 -9.81 0.50
C ALA A 8 -16.54 -9.65 1.80
N GLN A 9 -17.48 -10.56 2.07
CA GLN A 9 -18.24 -10.60 3.33
C GLN A 9 -17.34 -10.81 4.55
N ARG A 10 -16.35 -11.71 4.45
CA ARG A 10 -15.41 -12.02 5.54
C ARG A 10 -14.50 -10.85 5.90
N HIS A 11 -14.14 -10.03 4.91
CA HIS A 11 -13.22 -8.90 5.10
C HIS A 11 -13.94 -7.55 5.23
N LEU A 12 -15.26 -7.56 5.45
CA LEU A 12 -16.10 -6.37 5.60
C LEU A 12 -15.91 -5.37 4.44
N LEU A 13 -15.65 -5.88 3.24
CA LEU A 13 -15.52 -5.06 2.05
C LEU A 13 -16.90 -4.78 1.47
N ARG A 14 -17.13 -3.56 1.00
CA ARG A 14 -18.36 -3.14 0.33
C ARG A 14 -18.06 -2.79 -1.13
N LEU A 15 -19.04 -2.97 -2.01
CA LEU A 15 -19.00 -2.32 -3.31
C LEU A 15 -19.11 -0.80 -3.08
N PRO A 16 -18.18 0.01 -3.61
CA PRO A 16 -18.35 1.46 -3.69
C PRO A 16 -19.70 1.79 -4.31
N SER A 17 -20.39 2.80 -3.78
CA SER A 17 -21.67 3.23 -4.33
C SER A 17 -21.45 3.86 -5.71
N THR A 18 -21.96 3.21 -6.76
CA THR A 18 -22.32 3.89 -8.01
C THR A 18 -23.75 4.44 -7.83
N PRO A 19 -24.10 5.58 -8.44
CA PRO A 19 -25.51 5.97 -8.57
C PRO A 19 -26.35 4.98 -9.38
N GLU A 20 -25.74 4.05 -10.12
CA GLU A 20 -26.45 3.04 -10.93
C GLU A 20 -25.70 1.70 -10.85
N GLU A 21 -26.23 0.73 -10.10
CA GLU A 21 -25.62 -0.59 -9.84
C GLU A 21 -25.53 -1.52 -11.09
N ASP A 22 -25.90 -1.04 -12.29
CA ASP A 22 -26.03 -1.87 -13.50
C ASP A 22 -25.48 -1.19 -14.78
N ILE A 23 -24.49 -0.29 -14.67
CA ILE A 23 -23.79 0.23 -15.84
C ILE A 23 -22.88 -0.88 -16.41
N PRO A 24 -23.03 -1.28 -17.69
CA PRO A 24 -22.12 -2.21 -18.32
C PRO A 24 -20.69 -1.66 -18.33
N ILE A 25 -19.72 -2.50 -17.99
CA ILE A 25 -18.29 -2.17 -18.10
C ILE A 25 -17.71 -2.61 -19.45
N ASN A 26 -18.55 -3.13 -20.35
CA ASN A 26 -18.18 -3.40 -21.72
C ASN A 26 -19.40 -3.32 -22.66
N PRO A 27 -19.19 -3.21 -23.98
CA PRO A 27 -20.27 -3.16 -24.98
C PRO A 27 -21.17 -4.42 -25.02
N HIS A 28 -20.74 -5.51 -24.38
CA HIS A 28 -21.47 -6.78 -24.33
C HIS A 28 -22.47 -6.86 -23.16
N GLY A 29 -22.54 -5.84 -22.29
CA GLY A 29 -23.47 -5.84 -21.15
C GLY A 29 -22.93 -6.52 -19.90
N ASN A 30 -21.63 -6.85 -19.83
CA ASN A 30 -21.03 -7.49 -18.66
C ASN A 30 -20.65 -6.46 -17.59
N THR A 31 -20.53 -6.91 -16.33
CA THR A 31 -20.17 -6.12 -15.12
C THR A 31 -19.11 -6.85 -14.27
N ILE A 32 -18.19 -7.57 -14.90
CA ILE A 32 -17.31 -8.53 -14.20
C ILE A 32 -16.13 -7.89 -13.42
N ASP A 33 -15.76 -6.66 -13.75
CA ASP A 33 -14.74 -5.88 -13.05
C ASP A 33 -15.42 -5.20 -11.86
N LEU A 34 -15.15 -5.74 -10.67
CA LEU A 34 -15.71 -5.29 -9.42
C LEU A 34 -14.61 -4.73 -8.53
N ALA A 35 -14.82 -3.52 -8.02
CA ALA A 35 -14.00 -2.96 -6.96
C ALA A 35 -14.68 -3.14 -5.61
N PHE A 36 -13.88 -3.46 -4.59
CA PHE A 36 -14.37 -3.52 -3.21
C PHE A 36 -13.49 -2.65 -2.32
N SER A 37 -14.12 -1.93 -1.40
CA SER A 37 -13.43 -1.07 -0.45
C SER A 37 -14.03 -1.20 0.94
N ASN A 38 -13.19 -1.12 1.97
CA ASN A 38 -13.59 -0.91 3.36
C ASN A 38 -13.53 0.57 3.76
N MET A 39 -13.08 1.45 2.87
CA MET A 39 -13.01 2.88 3.13
C MET A 39 -14.40 3.50 2.91
N PRO A 40 -14.92 4.26 3.89
CA PRO A 40 -16.20 4.94 3.73
C PRO A 40 -16.08 5.99 2.61
N LEU A 41 -17.20 6.29 1.94
CA LEU A 41 -17.30 7.33 0.91
C LEU A 41 -16.42 7.12 -0.33
N VAL A 42 -15.88 5.92 -0.55
CA VAL A 42 -15.26 5.59 -1.84
C VAL A 42 -16.36 5.47 -2.89
N GLU A 43 -16.12 6.10 -4.03
CA GLU A 43 -16.99 6.06 -5.21
C GLU A 43 -16.28 5.27 -6.32
N ALA A 44 -17.06 4.57 -7.12
CA ALA A 44 -16.60 3.91 -8.33
C ALA A 44 -17.42 4.42 -9.51
N ASN A 45 -16.75 4.77 -10.60
CA ASN A 45 -17.38 5.25 -11.83
C ASN A 45 -16.81 4.50 -13.05
N VAL A 46 -17.64 4.32 -14.08
CA VAL A 46 -17.17 3.83 -15.39
C VAL A 46 -16.76 5.05 -16.22
N GLU A 47 -15.51 5.08 -16.66
CA GLU A 47 -14.93 6.15 -17.48
C GLU A 47 -14.64 5.58 -18.88
N ASP A 48 -15.65 5.63 -19.75
CA ASP A 48 -15.57 5.15 -21.13
C ASP A 48 -14.53 5.89 -21.98
N HIS A 49 -14.32 7.17 -21.70
CA HIS A 49 -13.35 8.04 -22.38
C HIS A 49 -11.88 7.70 -22.07
N LEU A 50 -11.61 6.87 -21.06
CA LEU A 50 -10.28 6.37 -20.73
C LEU A 50 -9.97 5.00 -21.35
N ALA A 51 -10.92 4.42 -22.10
CA ALA A 51 -10.75 3.10 -22.71
C ALA A 51 -9.56 3.07 -23.69
N THR A 52 -8.54 2.26 -23.37
CA THR A 52 -7.32 2.12 -24.18
C THR A 52 -7.47 1.01 -25.21
N SER A 53 -8.28 1.23 -26.26
CA SER A 53 -8.54 0.24 -27.35
C SER A 53 -8.99 -1.16 -26.88
N SER A 54 -9.40 -1.26 -25.61
CA SER A 54 -9.87 -2.48 -24.96
C SER A 54 -11.37 -2.60 -25.17
N ASP A 55 -11.86 -3.84 -25.20
CA ASP A 55 -13.29 -4.11 -25.19
C ASP A 55 -13.91 -3.89 -23.80
N TYR A 56 -13.12 -3.49 -22.79
CA TYR A 56 -13.58 -3.11 -21.45
C TYR A 56 -13.43 -1.59 -21.24
N PHE A 57 -14.44 -0.97 -20.63
CA PHE A 57 -14.38 0.40 -20.12
C PHE A 57 -13.50 0.49 -18.87
N THR A 58 -12.95 1.67 -18.60
CA THR A 58 -12.11 1.88 -17.43
C THR A 58 -12.96 2.07 -16.18
N LEU A 59 -12.68 1.31 -15.11
CA LEU A 59 -13.27 1.54 -13.79
C LEU A 59 -12.39 2.51 -12.98
N CYS A 60 -12.91 3.68 -12.65
CA CYS A 60 -12.25 4.72 -11.86
C CYS A 60 -12.72 4.65 -10.40
N LEU A 61 -11.79 4.79 -9.45
CA LEU A 61 -12.08 4.83 -8.02
C LEU A 61 -11.67 6.18 -7.43
N THR A 62 -12.64 6.90 -6.88
CA THR A 62 -12.39 8.15 -6.17
C THR A 62 -12.31 7.86 -4.68
N LEU A 63 -11.14 8.06 -4.10
CA LEU A 63 -10.92 7.94 -2.66
C LEU A 63 -11.18 9.31 -2.02
N PRO A 64 -11.97 9.41 -0.93
CA PRO A 64 -12.08 10.65 -0.19
C PRO A 64 -10.71 11.03 0.39
N ASN A 65 -10.47 12.32 0.65
CA ASN A 65 -9.20 12.81 1.17
C ASN A 65 -8.73 11.95 2.36
N VAL A 66 -7.71 11.14 2.11
CA VAL A 66 -7.14 10.27 3.12
C VAL A 66 -6.10 11.14 3.82
N GLU A 67 -6.45 11.66 5.00
CA GLU A 67 -5.42 12.13 5.92
C GLU A 67 -4.31 11.08 5.93
N PRO A 68 -3.03 11.47 5.71
CA PRO A 68 -1.94 10.51 5.64
C PRO A 68 -2.07 9.54 6.80
N ALA A 69 -2.13 8.24 6.50
CA ALA A 69 -2.37 7.22 7.50
C ALA A 69 -1.48 7.53 8.73
N PRO A 70 -2.03 7.54 9.95
CA PRO A 70 -1.26 7.81 11.16
C PRO A 70 0.02 6.99 11.07
N THR A 71 1.17 7.65 11.16
CA THR A 71 2.47 7.01 11.02
C THR A 71 2.49 5.86 12.01
N GLN A 72 2.36 4.62 11.52
CA GLN A 72 2.27 3.46 12.38
C GLN A 72 3.47 3.50 13.33
N LEU A 73 3.23 3.25 14.61
CA LEU A 73 4.27 3.09 15.62
C LEU A 73 5.16 1.92 15.18
N GLY A 74 6.22 2.20 14.41
CA GLY A 74 7.00 1.20 13.69
C GLY A 74 7.55 1.67 12.33
N LYS A 75 6.97 2.70 11.70
CA LYS A 75 7.58 3.38 10.56
C LYS A 75 8.49 4.48 11.08
N ILE A 76 9.73 4.09 11.32
CA ILE A 76 10.83 5.02 11.55
C ILE A 76 10.93 5.94 10.32
N ARG A 77 10.71 7.24 10.51
CA ARG A 77 10.87 8.27 9.48
C ARG A 77 11.97 9.20 9.96
N VAL A 78 12.99 9.37 9.13
CA VAL A 78 14.02 10.39 9.32
C VAL A 78 13.52 11.64 8.60
N THR A 79 13.31 12.74 9.32
CA THR A 79 12.92 14.02 8.72
C THR A 79 14.13 14.69 8.06
N THR A 80 13.89 15.73 7.26
CA THR A 80 14.98 16.45 6.57
C THR A 80 15.96 17.11 7.54
N ASP A 81 15.45 17.58 8.69
CA ASP A 81 16.22 18.17 9.79
C ASP A 81 17.03 17.11 10.57
N GLU A 82 16.54 15.88 10.67
CA GLU A 82 17.23 14.77 11.33
C GLU A 82 18.26 14.07 10.44
N LEU A 83 18.17 14.25 9.11
CA LEU A 83 18.97 13.52 8.12
C LEU A 83 20.47 13.60 8.37
N LYS A 84 20.98 14.77 8.75
CA LYS A 84 22.41 14.95 9.02
C LYS A 84 22.88 14.09 10.20
N ARG A 85 22.13 14.12 11.30
CA ARG A 85 22.42 13.32 12.51
C ARG A 85 22.30 11.83 12.22
N PHE A 86 21.29 11.42 11.44
CA PHE A 86 21.12 10.04 11.02
C PHE A 86 22.36 9.52 10.27
N VAL A 87 22.84 10.29 9.28
CA VAL A 87 24.04 9.93 8.49
C VAL A 87 25.26 9.79 9.39
N GLU A 88 25.52 10.74 10.29
CA GLU A 88 26.65 10.69 11.21
C GLU A 88 26.64 9.43 12.10
N ILE A 89 25.47 9.03 12.61
CA ILE A 89 25.32 7.82 13.44
C ILE A 89 25.52 6.55 12.62
N VAL A 90 24.96 6.50 11.39
CA VAL A 90 25.12 5.35 10.49
C VAL A 90 26.58 5.17 10.08
N GLU A 91 27.28 6.25 9.73
CA GLU A 91 28.69 6.20 9.36
C GLU A 91 29.55 5.66 10.51
N LEU A 92 29.35 6.19 11.72
CA LEU A 92 30.07 5.76 12.91
C LEU A 92 29.80 4.27 13.23
N GLY A 93 28.53 3.87 13.20
CA GLY A 93 28.12 2.52 13.57
C GLY A 93 28.37 1.46 12.50
N SER A 94 28.59 1.86 11.25
CA SER A 94 28.92 0.93 10.15
C SER A 94 30.20 0.13 10.42
N THR A 95 31.13 0.68 11.21
CA THR A 95 32.37 0.02 11.64
C THR A 95 32.13 -1.26 12.46
N ALA A 96 30.96 -1.40 13.07
CA ALA A 96 30.57 -2.58 13.84
C ALA A 96 29.90 -3.68 12.99
N ILE A 97 29.62 -3.41 11.70
CA ILE A 97 28.97 -4.37 10.80
C ILE A 97 30.03 -5.34 10.25
N PRO A 98 29.80 -6.66 10.34
CA PRO A 98 30.70 -7.65 9.74
C PRO A 98 30.81 -7.46 8.21
N VAL A 99 32.05 -7.43 7.69
CA VAL A 99 32.33 -7.25 6.26
C VAL A 99 31.95 -8.47 5.42
N ALA A 100 31.88 -9.65 6.03
CA ALA A 100 31.49 -10.89 5.37
C ALA A 100 30.66 -11.78 6.31
N ALA A 101 29.71 -12.49 5.72
CA ALA A 101 28.98 -13.58 6.36
C ALA A 101 29.09 -14.81 5.44
N SER A 102 29.61 -15.91 5.97
CA SER A 102 29.82 -17.18 5.26
C SER A 102 28.95 -18.32 5.81
N SER A 103 28.11 -18.02 6.80
CA SER A 103 27.14 -18.97 7.38
C SER A 103 25.79 -18.31 7.65
N PRO A 104 24.68 -19.09 7.72
CA PRO A 104 23.37 -18.55 8.08
C PRO A 104 23.37 -17.78 9.41
N LEU A 105 24.11 -18.27 10.41
CA LEU A 105 24.22 -17.61 11.71
C LEU A 105 24.91 -16.24 11.62
N GLU A 106 25.94 -16.13 10.79
CA GLU A 106 26.61 -14.86 10.54
C GLU A 106 25.71 -13.88 9.78
N LEU A 107 24.85 -14.38 8.89
CA LEU A 107 23.87 -13.57 8.17
C LEU A 107 22.79 -13.02 9.10
N ASP A 108 22.29 -13.84 10.03
CA ASP A 108 21.33 -13.40 11.05
C ASP A 108 21.94 -12.33 11.97
N LYS A 109 23.21 -12.51 12.35
CA LYS A 109 23.95 -11.53 13.15
C LYS A 109 24.18 -10.23 12.38
N PHE A 110 24.54 -10.32 11.10
CA PHE A 110 24.67 -9.15 10.22
C PHE A 110 23.34 -8.39 10.14
N ALA A 111 22.24 -9.08 9.83
CA ALA A 111 20.91 -8.48 9.69
C ALA A 111 20.46 -7.80 10.99
N SER A 112 20.66 -8.47 12.13
CA SER A 112 20.31 -7.93 13.46
C SER A 112 21.13 -6.68 13.81
N THR A 113 22.43 -6.68 13.47
CA THR A 113 23.33 -5.55 13.72
C THR A 113 22.95 -4.35 12.85
N LEU A 114 22.67 -4.57 11.56
CA LEU A 114 22.23 -3.53 10.64
C LEU A 114 20.88 -2.94 11.06
N ALA A 115 19.90 -3.78 11.40
CA ALA A 115 18.60 -3.32 11.85
C ALA A 115 18.71 -2.48 13.13
N SER A 116 19.50 -2.93 14.11
CA SER A 116 19.72 -2.20 15.36
C SER A 116 20.39 -0.85 15.13
N LEU A 117 21.38 -0.78 14.22
CA LEU A 117 22.04 0.47 13.85
C LEU A 117 21.04 1.47 13.25
N LEU A 118 20.30 1.05 12.22
CA LEU A 118 19.35 1.92 11.53
C LEU A 118 18.22 2.38 12.46
N GLN A 119 17.76 1.51 13.36
CA GLN A 119 16.76 1.87 14.36
C GLN A 119 17.31 2.85 15.41
N SER A 120 18.57 2.71 15.81
CA SER A 120 19.21 3.63 16.75
C SER A 120 19.46 5.00 16.12
N ALA A 121 19.90 5.02 14.85
CA ALA A 121 20.22 6.25 14.12
C ALA A 121 19.00 7.14 13.87
N ALA A 122 17.82 6.53 13.79
CA ALA A 122 16.57 7.22 13.47
C ALA A 122 15.64 7.42 14.68
N ARG A 123 16.20 7.37 15.89
CA ARG A 123 15.57 7.86 17.14
C ARG A 123 16.06 9.26 17.46
#